data_AF-A0A925LWP6-F1
#
_entry.id   AF-A0A925LWP6-F1
#
_cell.length_a   1.000
_cell.length_b   1.000
_cell.length_c   1.000
_cell.angle_alpha   90.00
_cell.angle_beta   90.00
_cell.angle_gamma   90.00
#
_symmetry.space_group_name_H-M   'P 1'
#
loop_
_entity.id
_entity.type
_entity.pdbx_description
1 polymer ?
#
loop_
_entity_poly.entity_id
_entity_poly.type
_entity_poly.pdbx_seq_one_letter_code
_entity_poly.pdbx_strand_id
1 'polypeptide(L)'
;MIQRLRPVLIALLLLSVCVSGRASADDESTRDRRHRQLLEKRQSILDAMQRDLESVRSWCAEHELPDADAEVAGLAQRILSPDVDSSPPRFVTPPVSKSLPIEDQQWQLQLRHHREERAKELYTLARSTLNAGFPSLAFMMIGDVIRIDPDHKYARSILGTELFTDPTRKDDAAYAGEWVSLFEKRMRGGNKPQVDHPKYGWIPLANVARYDEGLRPWKSNWVSVEKERELRRDFRNAWEIRSENFLVKTNVSLEEGVELSHRLEVFNHWLQQNFAAFFDTPKTLQDRFEAASSRSSPAKQNQMEVHYYATRDEYQKRVQGKVPPDLETNGLYWEDDRTSYFFDNPEKDGFSTLYHEATHQILDLATREARNTAAKARGLKLRQRPPARWKLGEKSNFWILEGIACYFESFDIESGHVSVGNPDNVRFDIARQRIVDPKFYYYLPAQQLSALGQEEFQHHPQIKQLYTQGAGFAHFLMHYEDGLYRDDLITLLSQIYRPDPDKVLEEPSLPAITGVSFELLDRQYHTHMQDLIPLTAPIGN
;
A
#
# COMPACT_ATOMS: atom_id res chain seq x y z
N MET A 1 -67.96 20.63 26.90
CA MET A 1 -67.28 21.42 25.86
C MET A 1 -65.89 20.86 25.59
N ILE A 2 -65.80 19.57 25.24
CA ILE A 2 -64.54 18.88 24.91
C ILE A 2 -64.83 18.00 23.69
N GLN A 3 -64.57 18.53 22.51
CA GLN A 3 -64.42 17.79 21.27
C GLN A 3 -63.86 18.76 20.24
N ARG A 4 -62.80 18.32 19.54
CA ARG A 4 -62.08 18.93 18.40
C ARG A 4 -60.65 19.35 18.75
N LEU A 5 -59.75 18.37 18.71
CA LEU A 5 -58.32 18.51 18.39
C LEU A 5 -57.77 17.11 18.15
N ARG A 6 -58.25 16.44 17.10
CA ARG A 6 -57.79 15.07 16.73
C ARG A 6 -57.57 14.74 15.25
N PRO A 7 -57.58 15.66 14.25
CA PRO A 7 -57.14 15.29 12.90
C PRO A 7 -55.81 15.89 12.43
N VAL A 8 -55.10 16.73 13.21
CA VAL A 8 -53.88 17.42 12.71
C VAL A 8 -52.58 16.63 12.97
N LEU A 9 -52.57 15.67 13.90
CA LEU A 9 -51.34 14.95 14.25
C LEU A 9 -50.98 13.78 13.31
N ILE A 10 -51.90 13.32 12.46
CA ILE A 10 -51.63 12.19 11.54
C ILE A 10 -51.06 12.66 10.20
N ALA A 11 -51.30 13.91 9.78
CA ALA A 11 -50.72 14.46 8.55
C ALA A 11 -49.24 14.86 8.70
N LEU A 12 -48.77 15.14 9.93
CA LEU A 12 -47.37 15.49 10.21
C LEU A 12 -46.46 14.28 10.44
N LEU A 13 -47.01 13.08 10.61
CA LEU A 13 -46.27 11.83 10.75
C LEU A 13 -46.07 11.06 9.43
N LEU A 14 -46.77 11.47 8.36
CA LEU A 14 -46.61 10.91 7.01
C LEU A 14 -45.69 11.75 6.10
N LEU A 15 -45.28 12.94 6.54
CA LEU A 15 -44.34 13.81 5.82
C LEU A 15 -42.88 13.71 6.32
N SER A 16 -42.64 13.01 7.44
CA SER A 16 -41.29 12.80 7.97
C SER A 16 -40.57 11.57 7.42
N VAL A 17 -41.25 10.72 6.64
CA VAL A 17 -40.65 9.49 6.05
C VAL A 17 -40.06 9.72 4.65
N CYS A 18 -40.32 10.88 4.01
CA CYS A 18 -39.81 11.17 2.66
C CYS A 18 -38.62 12.15 2.60
N VAL A 19 -38.11 12.63 3.74
CA VAL A 19 -37.03 13.65 3.76
C VAL A 19 -35.63 13.03 3.94
N SER A 20 -35.53 11.80 4.46
CA SER A 20 -34.24 11.13 4.64
C SER A 20 -33.56 10.70 3.32
N GLY A 21 -34.32 10.58 2.23
CA GLY A 21 -33.77 10.18 0.92
C GLY A 21 -33.17 11.33 0.08
N ARG A 22 -33.48 12.60 0.39
CA ARG A 22 -32.95 13.74 -0.39
C ARG A 22 -31.60 14.25 0.13
N ALA A 23 -31.34 14.15 1.43
CA ALA A 23 -30.09 14.64 2.02
C ALA A 23 -28.87 13.80 1.60
N SER A 24 -29.03 12.48 1.41
CA SER A 24 -27.93 11.59 1.00
C SER A 24 -27.59 11.74 -0.49
N ALA A 25 -28.58 11.92 -1.37
CA ALA A 25 -28.34 12.15 -2.80
C ALA A 25 -27.66 13.51 -3.10
N ASP A 26 -28.01 14.56 -2.35
CA ASP A 26 -27.36 15.88 -2.48
C ASP A 26 -25.90 15.86 -1.98
N ASP A 27 -25.60 15.10 -0.92
CA ASP A 27 -24.25 14.96 -0.34
C ASP A 27 -23.33 14.09 -1.22
N GLU A 28 -23.86 12.99 -1.78
CA GLU A 28 -23.19 12.14 -2.78
C GLU A 28 -22.77 12.96 -4.01
N SER A 29 -23.68 13.79 -4.53
CA SER A 29 -23.40 14.68 -5.66
C SER A 29 -22.36 15.76 -5.37
N THR A 30 -22.13 16.07 -4.09
CA THR A 30 -21.20 17.11 -3.64
C THR A 30 -19.80 16.54 -3.44
N ARG A 31 -19.67 15.36 -2.81
CA ARG A 31 -18.38 14.69 -2.62
C ARG A 31 -17.76 14.26 -3.94
N ASP A 32 -18.52 13.58 -4.80
CA ASP A 32 -18.05 13.17 -6.13
C ASP A 32 -17.64 14.39 -6.97
N ARG A 33 -18.48 15.43 -7.01
CA ARG A 33 -18.11 16.69 -7.67
C ARG A 33 -16.82 17.30 -7.12
N ARG A 34 -16.60 17.25 -5.81
CA ARG A 34 -15.37 17.74 -5.18
C ARG A 34 -14.17 16.88 -5.58
N HIS A 35 -14.30 15.56 -5.62
CA HIS A 35 -13.26 14.64 -6.08
C HIS A 35 -12.86 14.97 -7.53
N ARG A 36 -13.83 15.06 -8.43
CA ARG A 36 -13.61 15.43 -9.84
C ARG A 36 -12.95 16.80 -10.00
N GLN A 37 -13.38 17.81 -9.24
CA GLN A 37 -12.73 19.13 -9.25
C GLN A 37 -11.26 19.10 -8.81
N LEU A 38 -10.89 18.20 -7.89
CA LEU A 38 -9.51 18.05 -7.46
C LEU A 38 -8.66 17.36 -8.54
N LEU A 39 -9.23 16.35 -9.22
CA LEU A 39 -8.60 15.71 -10.38
C LEU A 39 -8.40 16.68 -11.55
N GLU A 40 -9.40 17.50 -11.87
CA GLU A 40 -9.29 18.54 -12.92
C GLU A 40 -8.20 19.56 -12.59
N LYS A 41 -8.08 19.99 -11.33
CA LYS A 41 -7.01 20.89 -10.89
C LYS A 41 -5.63 20.24 -11.00
N ARG A 42 -5.52 18.97 -10.61
CA ARG A 42 -4.28 18.20 -10.77
C ARG A 42 -3.88 18.16 -12.25
N GLN A 43 -4.81 17.79 -13.13
CA GLN A 43 -4.56 17.71 -14.56
C GLN A 43 -4.12 19.06 -15.14
N SER A 44 -4.77 20.15 -14.76
CA SER A 44 -4.39 21.50 -15.20
C SER A 44 -2.94 21.88 -14.85
N ILE A 45 -2.45 21.46 -13.67
CA ILE A 45 -1.04 21.67 -13.29
C ILE A 45 -0.10 20.80 -14.12
N LEU A 46 -0.48 19.56 -14.41
CA LEU A 46 0.29 18.66 -15.28
C LEU A 46 0.36 19.19 -16.72
N ASP A 47 -0.75 19.71 -17.25
CA ASP A 47 -0.79 20.35 -18.57
C ASP A 47 0.08 21.62 -18.60
N ALA A 48 0.14 22.36 -17.48
CA ALA A 48 1.05 23.51 -17.36
C ALA A 48 2.52 23.07 -17.34
N MET A 49 2.84 21.97 -16.66
CA MET A 49 4.18 21.38 -16.68
C MET A 49 4.57 20.93 -18.09
N GLN A 50 3.65 20.35 -18.87
CA GLN A 50 3.89 20.02 -20.26
C GLN A 50 4.27 21.26 -21.09
N ARG A 51 3.51 22.35 -20.96
CA ARG A 51 3.82 23.61 -21.67
C ARG A 51 5.15 24.21 -21.24
N ASP A 52 5.48 24.14 -19.96
CA ASP A 52 6.76 24.61 -19.43
C ASP A 52 7.94 23.81 -20.02
N LEU A 53 7.79 22.48 -20.15
CA LEU A 53 8.79 21.62 -20.80
C LEU A 53 8.94 21.94 -22.29
N GLU A 54 7.83 22.12 -23.01
CA GLU A 54 7.82 22.53 -24.42
C GLU A 54 8.49 23.89 -24.63
N SER A 55 8.34 24.82 -23.68
CA SER A 55 9.03 26.10 -23.70
C SER A 55 10.54 25.96 -23.56
N VAL A 56 11.03 25.09 -22.67
CA VAL A 56 12.48 24.82 -22.54
C VAL A 56 13.02 24.16 -23.80
N ARG A 57 12.29 23.18 -24.36
CA ARG A 57 12.63 22.53 -25.63
C ARG A 57 12.75 23.52 -26.78
N SER A 58 11.78 24.43 -26.90
CA SER A 58 11.80 25.48 -27.92
C SER A 58 13.04 26.37 -27.77
N TRP A 59 13.39 26.73 -26.53
CA TRP A 59 14.59 27.51 -26.23
C TRP A 59 15.87 26.75 -26.65
N CYS A 60 15.98 25.45 -26.32
CA CYS A 60 17.12 24.62 -26.73
C CYS A 60 17.24 24.53 -28.26
N ALA A 61 16.11 24.41 -28.97
CA ALA A 61 16.10 24.38 -30.43
C ALA A 61 16.54 25.72 -31.05
N GLU A 62 16.10 26.85 -30.51
CA GLU A 62 16.52 28.20 -30.95
C GLU A 62 18.02 28.45 -30.76
N HIS A 63 18.65 27.81 -29.76
CA HIS A 63 20.07 27.94 -29.46
C HIS A 63 20.92 26.76 -30.01
N GLU A 64 20.34 25.94 -30.90
CA GLU A 64 21.04 24.83 -31.56
C GLU A 64 21.64 23.78 -30.58
N LEU A 65 20.91 23.45 -29.51
CA LEU A 65 21.29 22.47 -28.48
C LEU A 65 20.49 21.15 -28.60
N PRO A 66 20.79 20.28 -29.57
CA PRO A 66 20.00 19.07 -29.83
C PRO A 66 20.05 18.04 -28.69
N ASP A 67 21.19 17.91 -28.01
CA ASP A 67 21.33 16.96 -26.89
C ASP A 67 20.48 17.39 -25.68
N ALA A 68 20.42 18.71 -25.42
CA ALA A 68 19.58 19.27 -24.37
C ALA A 68 18.08 19.10 -24.69
N ASP A 69 17.67 19.31 -25.95
CA ASP A 69 16.28 19.04 -26.37
C ASP A 69 15.91 17.57 -26.15
N ALA A 70 16.79 16.64 -26.54
CA ALA A 70 16.58 15.21 -26.36
C ALA A 70 16.48 14.82 -24.87
N GLU A 71 17.31 15.42 -24.01
CA GLU A 71 17.26 15.21 -22.56
C GLU A 71 15.92 15.66 -21.97
N VAL A 72 15.46 16.87 -22.33
CA VAL A 72 14.17 17.42 -21.88
C VAL A 72 13.00 16.59 -22.43
N ALA A 73 13.07 16.12 -23.68
CA ALA A 73 12.06 15.25 -24.27
C ALA A 73 11.95 13.91 -23.53
N GLY A 74 13.08 13.27 -23.21
CA GLY A 74 13.10 12.04 -22.43
C GLY A 74 12.57 12.24 -21.00
N LEU A 75 12.83 13.40 -20.40
CA LEU A 75 12.24 13.77 -19.11
C LEU A 75 10.73 13.98 -19.22
N ALA A 76 10.26 14.69 -20.25
CA ALA A 76 8.84 14.94 -20.48
C ALA A 76 8.06 13.62 -20.60
N GLN A 77 8.60 12.65 -21.34
CA GLN A 77 8.03 11.31 -21.45
C GLN A 77 7.89 10.65 -20.07
N ARG A 78 8.94 10.69 -19.24
CA ARG A 78 8.89 10.12 -17.88
C ARG A 78 7.92 10.82 -16.94
N ILE A 79 7.73 12.13 -17.07
CA ILE A 79 6.84 12.91 -16.20
C ILE A 79 5.37 12.75 -16.59
N LEU A 80 5.08 12.84 -17.89
CA LEU A 80 3.72 12.96 -18.43
C LEU A 80 3.08 11.62 -18.80
N SER A 81 3.89 10.61 -19.10
CA SER A 81 3.45 9.23 -19.30
C SER A 81 4.11 8.36 -18.24
N PRO A 82 3.75 8.56 -16.96
CA PRO A 82 4.39 7.83 -15.89
C PRO A 82 4.14 6.34 -16.06
N ASP A 83 5.19 5.55 -15.90
CA ASP A 83 4.99 4.18 -15.50
C ASP A 83 4.28 4.23 -14.14
N VAL A 84 3.15 3.54 -14.00
CA VAL A 84 2.15 3.77 -12.94
C VAL A 84 2.74 3.56 -11.53
N ASP A 85 3.93 2.97 -11.44
CA ASP A 85 4.54 2.52 -10.21
C ASP A 85 6.08 2.57 -10.23
N SER A 86 6.68 3.52 -10.94
CA SER A 86 8.13 3.73 -10.90
C SER A 86 8.58 4.17 -9.49
N SER A 87 9.56 3.49 -8.91
CA SER A 87 10.17 3.92 -7.65
C SER A 87 10.72 5.36 -7.77
N PRO A 88 10.54 6.21 -6.73
CA PRO A 88 11.15 7.54 -6.69
C PRO A 88 12.64 7.52 -7.04
N PRO A 89 13.15 8.49 -7.82
CA PRO A 89 14.58 8.57 -8.12
C PRO A 89 15.40 8.56 -6.83
N ARG A 90 16.45 7.74 -6.77
CA ARG A 90 17.22 7.59 -5.53
C ARG A 90 18.25 8.71 -5.34
N PHE A 91 18.93 9.10 -6.41
CA PHE A 91 20.00 10.09 -6.36
C PHE A 91 19.47 11.52 -6.36
N VAL A 92 20.16 12.38 -5.63
CA VAL A 92 19.88 13.82 -5.58
C VAL A 92 20.38 14.47 -6.87
N THR A 93 19.58 15.37 -7.45
CA THR A 93 19.97 16.13 -8.63
C THR A 93 21.14 17.07 -8.26
N PRO A 94 22.30 16.95 -8.92
CA PRO A 94 23.41 17.86 -8.69
C PRO A 94 23.04 19.32 -9.00
N PRO A 95 23.68 20.31 -8.35
CA PRO A 95 23.54 21.71 -8.76
C PRO A 95 24.03 21.89 -10.21
N VAL A 96 23.44 22.85 -10.93
CA VAL A 96 23.92 23.23 -12.26
C VAL A 96 25.38 23.64 -12.16
N SER A 97 26.26 22.99 -12.92
CA SER A 97 27.69 23.24 -12.83
C SER A 97 28.04 24.61 -13.42
N LYS A 98 28.80 25.41 -12.66
CA LYS A 98 29.33 26.71 -13.12
C LYS A 98 30.38 26.58 -14.23
N SER A 99 30.87 25.37 -14.48
CA SER A 99 31.83 25.09 -15.54
C SER A 99 31.18 24.88 -16.91
N LEU A 100 29.85 24.75 -16.97
CA LEU A 100 29.12 24.56 -18.22
C LEU A 100 29.12 25.85 -19.06
N PRO A 101 28.96 25.76 -20.39
CA PRO A 101 28.62 26.91 -21.23
C PRO A 101 27.40 27.68 -20.68
N ILE A 102 27.34 28.99 -20.96
CA ILE A 102 26.27 29.86 -20.43
C ILE A 102 24.89 29.36 -20.89
N GLU A 103 24.78 28.93 -22.13
CA GLU A 103 23.54 28.42 -22.71
C GLU A 103 23.09 27.13 -22.01
N ASP A 104 24.03 26.23 -21.71
CA ASP A 104 23.77 25.01 -20.92
C ASP A 104 23.31 25.31 -19.50
N GLN A 105 23.93 26.31 -18.86
CA GLN A 105 23.47 26.75 -17.54
C GLN A 105 22.05 27.31 -17.61
N GLN A 106 21.73 28.06 -18.66
CA GLN A 106 20.46 28.77 -18.79
C GLN A 106 19.28 27.81 -18.93
N TRP A 107 19.32 26.82 -19.85
CA TRP A 107 18.21 25.88 -19.98
C TRP A 107 18.05 25.00 -18.75
N GLN A 108 19.16 24.56 -18.12
CA GLN A 108 19.09 23.74 -16.91
C GLN A 108 18.47 24.51 -15.73
N LEU A 109 18.81 25.79 -15.57
CA LEU A 109 18.22 26.66 -14.56
C LEU A 109 16.74 26.93 -14.85
N GLN A 110 16.37 27.15 -16.12
CA GLN A 110 14.98 27.35 -16.51
C GLN A 110 14.15 26.08 -16.25
N LEU A 111 14.64 24.91 -16.67
CA LEU A 111 14.00 23.62 -16.42
C LEU A 111 13.81 23.38 -14.93
N ARG A 112 14.85 23.62 -14.12
CA ARG A 112 14.78 23.49 -12.66
C ARG A 112 13.71 24.41 -12.07
N HIS A 113 13.68 25.67 -12.48
CA HIS A 113 12.70 26.64 -12.00
C HIS A 113 11.25 26.19 -12.27
N HIS A 114 10.96 25.77 -13.50
CA HIS A 114 9.62 25.27 -13.85
C HIS A 114 9.22 24.04 -13.02
N ARG A 115 10.16 23.10 -12.84
CA ARG A 115 9.91 21.89 -12.03
C ARG A 115 9.63 22.24 -10.57
N GLU A 116 10.43 23.11 -9.96
CA GLU A 116 10.25 23.55 -8.57
C GLU A 116 8.90 24.27 -8.37
N GLU A 117 8.51 25.15 -9.29
CA GLU A 117 7.22 25.88 -9.20
C GLU A 117 6.02 24.94 -9.36
N ARG A 118 6.03 24.02 -10.34
CA ARG A 118 4.92 23.06 -10.54
C ARG A 118 4.83 22.04 -9.41
N ALA A 119 5.96 21.57 -8.90
CA ALA A 119 6.00 20.69 -7.73
C ALA A 119 5.39 21.38 -6.50
N LYS A 120 5.67 22.66 -6.27
CA LYS A 120 5.11 23.45 -5.17
C LYS A 120 3.60 23.65 -5.30
N GLU A 121 3.09 23.90 -6.50
CA GLU A 121 1.66 24.01 -6.79
C GLU A 121 0.95 22.68 -6.49
N LEU A 122 1.48 21.56 -7.00
CA LEU A 122 0.95 20.21 -6.72
C LEU A 122 1.00 19.86 -5.25
N TYR A 123 2.10 20.19 -4.55
CA TYR A 123 2.21 19.96 -3.12
C TYR A 123 1.13 20.73 -2.32
N THR A 124 0.84 21.96 -2.74
CA THR A 124 -0.23 22.77 -2.14
C THR A 124 -1.61 22.16 -2.41
N LEU A 125 -1.84 21.67 -3.64
CA LEU A 125 -3.06 20.95 -3.99
C LEU A 125 -3.20 19.66 -3.17
N ALA A 126 -2.13 18.88 -3.01
CA ALA A 126 -2.10 17.66 -2.20
C ALA A 126 -2.51 17.93 -0.76
N ARG A 127 -1.99 19.00 -0.13
CA ARG A 127 -2.41 19.43 1.21
C ARG A 127 -3.90 19.78 1.26
N SER A 128 -4.40 20.52 0.28
CA SER A 128 -5.82 20.90 0.22
C SER A 128 -6.73 19.69 0.00
N THR A 129 -6.24 18.69 -0.74
CA THR A 129 -6.91 17.40 -1.03
C THR A 129 -6.98 16.53 0.22
N LEU A 130 -5.90 16.48 1.00
CA LEU A 130 -5.91 15.81 2.32
C LEU A 130 -6.94 16.47 3.25
N ASN A 131 -6.94 17.80 3.35
CA ASN A 131 -7.92 18.56 4.15
C ASN A 131 -9.36 18.41 3.64
N ALA A 132 -9.53 18.02 2.36
CA ALA A 132 -10.82 17.72 1.77
C ALA A 132 -11.34 16.32 2.09
N GLY A 133 -10.56 15.48 2.78
CA GLY A 133 -10.93 14.11 3.13
C GLY A 133 -10.56 13.07 2.06
N PHE A 134 -9.63 13.39 1.15
CA PHE A 134 -9.18 12.46 0.10
C PHE A 134 -7.69 12.09 0.25
N PRO A 135 -7.30 11.39 1.33
CA PRO A 135 -5.90 11.07 1.59
C PRO A 135 -5.26 10.24 0.48
N SER A 136 -5.96 9.27 -0.13
CA SER A 136 -5.39 8.49 -1.24
C SER A 136 -5.00 9.38 -2.43
N LEU A 137 -5.87 10.31 -2.81
CA LEU A 137 -5.60 11.26 -3.89
C LEU A 137 -4.47 12.23 -3.50
N ALA A 138 -4.39 12.65 -2.24
CA ALA A 138 -3.30 13.48 -1.76
C ALA A 138 -1.94 12.78 -1.87
N PHE A 139 -1.84 11.49 -1.52
CA PHE A 139 -0.60 10.72 -1.67
C PHE A 139 -0.24 10.45 -3.14
N MET A 140 -1.23 10.22 -4.01
CA MET A 140 -1.01 10.19 -5.46
C MET A 140 -0.33 11.48 -5.95
N MET A 141 -0.84 12.64 -5.52
CA MET A 141 -0.23 13.93 -5.86
C MET A 141 1.19 14.09 -5.27
N ILE A 142 1.50 13.50 -4.11
CA ILE A 142 2.88 13.46 -3.60
C ILE A 142 3.81 12.67 -4.53
N GLY A 143 3.30 11.58 -5.13
CA GLY A 143 4.02 10.86 -6.19
C GLY A 143 4.32 11.75 -7.39
N ASP A 144 3.34 12.55 -7.85
CA ASP A 144 3.54 13.50 -8.95
C ASP A 144 4.56 14.59 -8.59
N VAL A 145 4.52 15.11 -7.36
CA VAL A 145 5.50 16.08 -6.86
C VAL A 145 6.92 15.53 -6.98
N ILE A 146 7.16 14.29 -6.57
CA ILE A 146 8.48 13.64 -6.65
C ILE A 146 8.90 13.35 -8.10
N ARG A 147 7.95 13.04 -8.97
CA ARG A 147 8.23 12.82 -10.39
C ARG A 147 8.71 14.11 -11.06
N ILE A 148 8.08 15.23 -10.72
CA ILE A 148 8.43 16.56 -11.26
C ILE A 148 9.69 17.09 -10.59
N ASP A 149 9.74 17.13 -9.26
CA ASP A 149 10.90 17.54 -8.45
C ASP A 149 11.31 16.39 -7.50
N PRO A 150 12.25 15.53 -7.94
CA PRO A 150 12.78 14.44 -7.14
C PRO A 150 13.41 14.89 -5.83
N ASP A 151 13.83 16.15 -5.69
CA ASP A 151 14.50 16.64 -4.50
C ASP A 151 13.58 17.47 -3.59
N HIS A 152 12.27 17.45 -3.87
CA HIS A 152 11.27 18.15 -3.09
C HIS A 152 11.24 17.65 -1.63
N LYS A 153 11.90 18.40 -0.75
CA LYS A 153 12.20 18.01 0.64
C LYS A 153 10.98 17.56 1.43
N TYR A 154 9.87 18.27 1.28
CA TYR A 154 8.66 17.95 2.03
C TYR A 154 8.00 16.67 1.53
N ALA A 155 8.01 16.44 0.22
CA ALA A 155 7.47 15.21 -0.36
C ALA A 155 8.35 14.02 0.03
N ARG A 156 9.68 14.16 0.00
CA ARG A 156 10.63 13.14 0.49
C ARG A 156 10.42 12.80 1.96
N SER A 157 10.20 13.81 2.80
CA SER A 157 9.87 13.61 4.21
C SER A 157 8.52 12.90 4.38
N ILE A 158 7.51 13.25 3.59
CA ILE A 158 6.23 12.51 3.59
C ILE A 158 6.48 11.06 3.21
N LEU A 159 7.30 10.75 2.20
CA LEU A 159 7.61 9.36 1.83
C LEU A 159 8.56 8.63 2.80
N GLY A 160 8.97 9.27 3.90
CA GLY A 160 9.82 8.65 4.93
C GLY A 160 11.29 8.55 4.54
N THR A 161 11.74 9.34 3.57
CA THR A 161 13.13 9.35 3.08
C THR A 161 13.87 10.59 3.56
N GLU A 162 15.16 10.43 3.84
CA GLU A 162 16.06 11.51 4.23
C GLU A 162 17.29 11.53 3.31
N LEU A 163 17.87 12.72 3.19
CA LEU A 163 19.16 12.89 2.54
C LEU A 163 20.25 12.14 3.32
N PHE A 164 20.98 11.29 2.59
CA PHE A 164 22.22 10.66 3.00
C PHE A 164 23.33 11.05 2.02
N THR A 165 24.51 11.33 2.56
CA THR A 165 25.70 11.64 1.76
C THR A 165 26.73 10.59 2.11
N ASP A 166 27.04 9.71 1.15
CA ASP A 166 28.08 8.70 1.29
C ASP A 166 29.44 9.37 1.50
N PRO A 167 30.09 9.16 2.67
CA PRO A 167 31.41 9.74 2.95
C PRO A 167 32.50 9.28 1.97
N THR A 168 32.33 8.13 1.32
CA THR A 168 33.29 7.57 0.36
C THR A 168 33.23 8.25 -1.02
N ARG A 169 32.15 8.99 -1.30
CA ARG A 169 31.93 9.72 -2.56
C ARG A 169 32.07 11.23 -2.40
N LYS A 170 32.72 11.70 -1.33
CA LYS A 170 32.83 13.13 -1.02
C LYS A 170 33.55 13.94 -2.13
N ASP A 171 34.47 13.31 -2.83
CA ASP A 171 35.25 13.94 -3.90
C ASP A 171 34.63 13.76 -5.30
N ASP A 172 33.48 13.06 -5.39
CA ASP A 172 32.73 12.89 -6.63
C ASP A 172 31.83 14.10 -6.87
N ALA A 173 32.27 15.00 -7.75
CA ALA A 173 31.52 16.22 -8.09
C ALA A 173 30.13 15.94 -8.73
N ALA A 174 29.89 14.73 -9.24
CA ALA A 174 28.60 14.32 -9.78
C ALA A 174 27.67 13.71 -8.70
N TYR A 175 28.13 13.55 -7.45
CA TYR A 175 27.35 12.99 -6.36
C TYR A 175 26.85 14.06 -5.39
N ALA A 176 25.54 14.32 -5.40
CA ALA A 176 24.89 15.26 -4.47
C ALA A 176 24.21 14.57 -3.26
N GLY A 177 24.29 13.24 -3.18
CA GLY A 177 23.67 12.43 -2.14
C GLY A 177 22.60 11.48 -2.67
N GLU A 178 21.97 10.77 -1.74
CA GLU A 178 20.89 9.80 -1.97
C GLU A 178 19.74 10.06 -1.01
N TRP A 179 18.52 9.84 -1.49
CA TRP A 179 17.33 9.72 -0.66
C TRP A 179 17.19 8.29 -0.19
N VAL A 180 17.26 8.09 1.13
CA VAL A 180 17.23 6.75 1.75
C VAL A 180 16.28 6.72 2.93
N SER A 181 15.81 5.54 3.32
CA SER A 181 15.04 5.41 4.56
C SER A 181 15.91 5.70 5.79
N LEU A 182 15.27 6.01 6.92
CA LEU A 182 16.01 6.21 8.17
C LEU A 182 16.74 4.94 8.62
N PHE A 183 16.18 3.76 8.35
CA PHE A 183 16.83 2.48 8.60
C PHE A 183 18.12 2.36 7.77
N GLU A 184 18.03 2.57 6.46
CA GLU A 184 19.19 2.49 5.57
C GLU A 184 20.29 3.50 5.97
N LYS A 185 19.90 4.74 6.30
CA LYS A 185 20.84 5.76 6.81
C LYS A 185 21.59 5.28 8.05
N ARG A 186 20.92 4.59 8.97
CA ARG A 186 21.55 4.01 10.18
C ARG A 186 22.46 2.83 9.83
N MET A 187 22.05 1.97 8.91
CA MET A 187 22.84 0.81 8.47
C MET A 187 24.15 1.24 7.81
N ARG A 188 24.10 2.26 6.95
CA ARG A 188 25.27 2.81 6.27
C ARG A 188 26.14 3.71 7.16
N GLY A 189 25.55 4.46 8.08
CA GLY A 189 26.23 5.48 8.88
C GLY A 189 26.82 5.04 10.23
N GLY A 190 26.63 3.78 10.66
CA GLY A 190 27.10 3.30 11.96
C GLY A 190 28.62 3.03 12.04
N ASN A 191 29.13 2.73 13.26
CA ASN A 191 30.54 2.36 13.49
C ASN A 191 31.01 1.10 12.71
N LYS A 192 30.06 0.29 12.25
CA LYS A 192 30.27 -0.85 11.36
C LYS A 192 29.34 -0.65 10.17
N PRO A 193 29.76 0.13 9.16
CA PRO A 193 28.91 0.43 8.02
C PRO A 193 28.53 -0.88 7.32
N GLN A 194 27.28 -0.96 6.93
CA GLN A 194 26.72 -2.08 6.18
C GLN A 194 26.31 -1.63 4.79
N VAL A 195 26.28 -2.59 3.86
CA VAL A 195 25.76 -2.42 2.51
C VAL A 195 24.64 -3.42 2.29
N ASP A 196 23.58 -2.99 1.62
CA ASP A 196 22.53 -3.89 1.15
C ASP A 196 23.04 -4.58 -0.12
N HIS A 197 23.49 -5.82 0.01
CA HIS A 197 24.00 -6.59 -1.09
C HIS A 197 22.85 -7.36 -1.76
N PRO A 198 22.67 -7.32 -3.10
CA PRO A 198 21.54 -7.95 -3.79
C PRO A 198 21.34 -9.44 -3.49
N LYS A 199 22.42 -10.17 -3.17
CA LYS A 199 22.38 -11.61 -2.84
C LYS A 199 22.40 -11.95 -1.35
N TYR A 200 22.90 -11.03 -0.52
CA TYR A 200 23.26 -11.33 0.87
C TYR A 200 22.54 -10.44 1.88
N GLY A 201 21.74 -9.48 1.39
CA GLY A 201 21.07 -8.46 2.17
C GLY A 201 22.09 -7.56 2.87
N TRP A 202 21.71 -7.04 4.02
CA TRP A 202 22.57 -6.18 4.83
C TRP A 202 23.76 -6.94 5.43
N ILE A 203 24.95 -6.67 4.91
CA ILE A 203 26.21 -7.22 5.42
C ILE A 203 27.21 -6.11 5.72
N PRO A 204 28.16 -6.32 6.66
CA PRO A 204 29.23 -5.36 6.90
C PRO A 204 30.02 -5.08 5.61
N LEU A 205 30.26 -3.80 5.31
CA LEU A 205 30.95 -3.37 4.09
C LEU A 205 32.33 -4.04 3.95
N ALA A 206 33.06 -4.21 5.06
CA ALA A 206 34.37 -4.86 5.08
C ALA A 206 34.34 -6.37 4.77
N ASN A 207 33.15 -6.98 4.73
CA ASN A 207 32.99 -8.41 4.50
C ASN A 207 32.56 -8.76 3.07
N VAL A 208 32.22 -7.79 2.20
CA VAL A 208 31.71 -8.04 0.85
C VAL A 208 32.63 -8.97 0.06
N ALA A 209 33.93 -8.66 -0.01
CA ALA A 209 34.90 -9.49 -0.74
C ALA A 209 34.92 -10.95 -0.25
N ARG A 210 34.79 -11.19 1.07
CA ARG A 210 34.73 -12.56 1.61
C ARG A 210 33.46 -13.28 1.20
N TYR A 211 32.33 -12.58 1.15
CA TYR A 211 31.09 -13.15 0.67
C TYR A 211 31.18 -13.53 -0.81
N ASP A 212 31.84 -12.68 -1.62
CA ASP A 212 32.09 -12.94 -3.05
C ASP A 212 33.06 -14.11 -3.29
N GLU A 213 34.01 -14.31 -2.38
CA GLU A 213 34.90 -15.48 -2.35
C GLU A 213 34.21 -16.78 -1.87
N GLY A 214 32.91 -16.73 -1.56
CA GLY A 214 32.16 -17.90 -1.09
C GLY A 214 32.39 -18.25 0.39
N LEU A 215 32.85 -17.30 1.20
CA LEU A 215 32.99 -17.45 2.64
C LEU A 215 31.77 -16.86 3.37
N ARG A 216 31.39 -17.50 4.47
CA ARG A 216 30.22 -17.15 5.28
C ARG A 216 30.56 -17.15 6.77
N PRO A 217 30.07 -16.18 7.56
CA PRO A 217 30.34 -16.14 8.99
C PRO A 217 29.52 -17.21 9.74
N TRP A 218 30.19 -18.04 10.54
CA TRP A 218 29.57 -19.05 11.40
C TRP A 218 30.28 -19.13 12.75
N LYS A 219 29.57 -18.78 13.84
CA LYS A 219 30.08 -18.83 15.23
C LYS A 219 31.53 -18.31 15.37
N SER A 220 31.76 -17.09 14.90
CA SER A 220 33.07 -16.38 14.90
C SER A 220 34.12 -16.90 13.91
N ASN A 221 33.83 -17.92 13.12
CA ASN A 221 34.69 -18.42 12.04
C ASN A 221 34.12 -18.08 10.66
N TRP A 222 34.93 -18.28 9.62
CA TRP A 222 34.49 -18.27 8.23
C TRP A 222 34.46 -19.69 7.70
N VAL A 223 33.34 -20.06 7.08
CA VAL A 223 33.13 -21.38 6.46
C VAL A 223 32.75 -21.21 5.00
N SER A 224 32.91 -22.26 4.17
CA SER A 224 32.46 -22.20 2.78
C SER A 224 30.92 -22.16 2.69
N VAL A 225 30.39 -21.73 1.55
CA VAL A 225 28.94 -21.72 1.27
C VAL A 225 28.33 -23.11 1.44
N GLU A 226 29.00 -24.17 0.97
CA GLU A 226 28.53 -25.55 1.09
C GLU A 226 28.44 -25.95 2.56
N LYS A 227 29.46 -25.59 3.35
CA LYS A 227 29.45 -25.92 4.77
C LYS A 227 28.39 -25.15 5.54
N GLU A 228 28.20 -23.88 5.21
CA GLU A 228 27.09 -23.10 5.76
C GLU A 228 25.74 -23.74 5.44
N ARG A 229 25.50 -24.12 4.18
CA ARG A 229 24.27 -24.77 3.72
C ARG A 229 23.98 -26.05 4.50
N GLU A 230 24.98 -26.91 4.71
CA GLU A 230 24.82 -28.11 5.54
C GLU A 230 24.40 -27.78 6.98
N LEU A 231 25.03 -26.77 7.59
CA LEU A 231 24.77 -26.38 8.98
C LEU A 231 23.38 -25.79 9.17
N ARG A 232 22.88 -25.08 8.16
CA ARG A 232 21.61 -24.35 8.18
C ARG A 232 20.42 -25.11 7.60
N ARG A 233 20.65 -26.33 7.09
CA ARG A 233 19.58 -27.26 6.71
C ARG A 233 18.59 -27.47 7.85
N ASP A 234 19.09 -27.54 9.09
CA ASP A 234 18.27 -27.51 10.29
C ASP A 234 17.77 -26.08 10.55
N PHE A 235 16.45 -25.89 10.52
CA PHE A 235 15.82 -24.58 10.72
C PHE A 235 16.17 -23.92 12.07
N ARG A 236 16.61 -24.67 13.09
CA ARG A 236 17.15 -24.08 14.34
C ARG A 236 18.37 -23.18 14.11
N ASN A 237 19.05 -23.38 12.98
CA ASN A 237 20.20 -22.64 12.50
C ASN A 237 19.89 -21.79 11.26
N ALA A 238 18.60 -21.56 10.94
CA ALA A 238 18.16 -20.86 9.74
C ALA A 238 18.97 -19.57 9.47
N TRP A 239 19.11 -19.23 8.19
CA TRP A 239 19.53 -17.88 7.83
C TRP A 239 18.54 -16.87 8.43
N GLU A 240 19.06 -15.80 9.02
CA GLU A 240 18.27 -14.67 9.52
C GLU A 240 18.58 -13.46 8.64
N ILE A 241 17.61 -13.06 7.81
CA ILE A 241 17.72 -11.91 6.93
C ILE A 241 16.92 -10.78 7.56
N ARG A 242 17.61 -9.70 7.94
CA ARG A 242 17.03 -8.54 8.60
C ARG A 242 16.94 -7.38 7.64
N SER A 243 15.75 -6.81 7.50
CA SER A 243 15.47 -5.58 6.74
C SER A 243 14.79 -4.54 7.63
N GLU A 244 14.25 -3.46 7.08
CA GLU A 244 13.67 -2.37 7.87
C GLU A 244 12.49 -2.83 8.73
N ASN A 245 11.57 -3.59 8.13
CA ASN A 245 10.31 -4.00 8.72
C ASN A 245 10.21 -5.52 8.95
N PHE A 246 11.05 -6.33 8.32
CA PHE A 246 10.95 -7.80 8.37
C PHE A 246 12.20 -8.50 8.91
N LEU A 247 11.96 -9.68 9.49
CA LEU A 247 12.95 -10.69 9.81
C LEU A 247 12.53 -11.99 9.11
N VAL A 248 13.19 -12.30 7.99
CA VAL A 248 12.97 -13.55 7.26
C VAL A 248 13.91 -14.62 7.83
N LYS A 249 13.34 -15.76 8.21
CA LYS A 249 14.06 -16.96 8.63
C LYS A 249 13.84 -18.07 7.63
N THR A 250 14.94 -18.63 7.12
CA THR A 250 14.84 -19.69 6.12
C THR A 250 15.94 -20.74 6.21
N ASN A 251 15.63 -21.97 5.80
CA ASN A 251 16.59 -23.05 5.55
C ASN A 251 16.69 -23.44 4.06
N VAL A 252 16.14 -22.63 3.15
CA VAL A 252 16.23 -22.88 1.69
C VAL A 252 17.58 -22.38 1.15
N SER A 253 17.81 -21.06 1.21
CA SER A 253 19.09 -20.41 0.95
C SER A 253 19.14 -19.00 1.54
N LEU A 254 20.34 -18.41 1.61
CA LEU A 254 20.47 -16.98 1.97
C LEU A 254 19.83 -16.10 0.91
N GLU A 255 20.08 -16.43 -0.36
CA GLU A 255 19.69 -15.66 -1.53
C GLU A 255 18.16 -15.56 -1.66
N GLU A 256 17.43 -16.67 -1.49
CA GLU A 256 15.96 -16.66 -1.51
C GLU A 256 15.38 -15.92 -0.30
N GLY A 257 16.03 -16.03 0.86
CA GLY A 257 15.65 -15.24 2.03
C GLY A 257 15.80 -13.73 1.80
N VAL A 258 16.83 -13.32 1.05
CA VAL A 258 17.05 -11.92 0.65
C VAL A 258 16.01 -11.48 -0.36
N GLU A 259 15.72 -12.29 -1.39
CA GLU A 259 14.67 -11.97 -2.37
C GLU A 259 13.31 -11.77 -1.68
N LEU A 260 12.90 -12.72 -0.82
CA LEU A 260 11.67 -12.60 -0.03
C LEU A 260 11.66 -11.34 0.82
N SER A 261 12.77 -11.04 1.50
CA SER A 261 12.90 -9.85 2.33
C SER A 261 12.73 -8.58 1.52
N HIS A 262 13.37 -8.46 0.35
CA HIS A 262 13.25 -7.28 -0.51
C HIS A 262 11.83 -7.12 -1.06
N ARG A 263 11.19 -8.21 -1.51
CA ARG A 263 9.81 -8.18 -1.99
C ARG A 263 8.82 -7.73 -0.91
N LEU A 264 9.00 -8.20 0.32
CA LEU A 264 8.19 -7.79 1.47
C LEU A 264 8.39 -6.30 1.81
N GLU A 265 9.61 -5.78 1.73
CA GLU A 265 9.86 -4.35 1.95
C GLU A 265 9.21 -3.48 0.87
N VAL A 266 9.31 -3.87 -0.40
CA VAL A 266 8.64 -3.17 -1.51
C VAL A 266 7.12 -3.17 -1.29
N PHE A 267 6.55 -4.33 -0.97
CA PHE A 267 5.11 -4.44 -0.69
C PHE A 267 4.68 -3.59 0.50
N ASN A 268 5.39 -3.66 1.63
CA ASN A 268 5.07 -2.86 2.81
C ASN A 268 5.20 -1.36 2.52
N HIS A 269 6.24 -0.93 1.81
CA HIS A 269 6.40 0.48 1.44
C HIS A 269 5.25 0.97 0.56
N TRP A 270 4.89 0.19 -0.46
CA TRP A 270 3.76 0.50 -1.33
C TRP A 270 2.45 0.58 -0.52
N LEU A 271 2.20 -0.39 0.37
CA LEU A 271 1.00 -0.44 1.20
C LEU A 271 0.92 0.76 2.15
N GLN A 272 2.02 1.12 2.81
CA GLN A 272 2.09 2.27 3.73
C GLN A 272 1.78 3.60 3.04
N GLN A 273 2.14 3.75 1.77
CA GLN A 273 1.84 4.94 0.98
C GLN A 273 0.40 4.94 0.47
N ASN A 274 -0.01 3.83 -0.13
CA ASN A 274 -1.29 3.71 -0.82
C ASN A 274 -2.48 3.54 0.12
N PHE A 275 -2.22 3.16 1.38
CA PHE A 275 -3.17 3.02 2.47
C PHE A 275 -2.75 3.88 3.67
N ALA A 276 -2.15 5.06 3.44
CA ALA A 276 -1.64 5.90 4.52
C ALA A 276 -2.70 6.26 5.57
N ALA A 277 -3.96 6.49 5.17
CA ALA A 277 -5.07 6.73 6.09
C ALA A 277 -5.54 5.48 6.84
N PHE A 278 -5.07 4.30 6.45
CA PHE A 278 -5.08 3.15 7.33
C PHE A 278 -4.01 3.32 8.40
N PHE A 279 -2.75 3.55 8.07
CA PHE A 279 -1.67 3.50 9.07
C PHE A 279 -1.67 4.67 10.06
N ASP A 280 -2.03 5.86 9.59
CA ASP A 280 -1.99 7.11 10.34
C ASP A 280 -3.41 7.64 10.64
N THR A 281 -3.57 8.27 11.81
CA THR A 281 -4.81 9.01 12.10
C THR A 281 -4.92 10.26 11.21
N PRO A 282 -6.12 10.82 10.97
CA PRO A 282 -6.26 12.06 10.21
C PRO A 282 -5.37 13.19 10.73
N LYS A 283 -5.23 13.31 12.06
CA LYS A 283 -4.32 14.27 12.69
C LYS A 283 -2.86 13.96 12.38
N THR A 284 -2.43 12.71 12.50
CA THR A 284 -1.05 12.30 12.18
C THR A 284 -0.71 12.56 10.72
N LEU A 285 -1.64 12.29 9.80
CA LEU A 285 -1.48 12.62 8.37
C LEU A 285 -1.38 14.13 8.15
N GLN A 286 -2.24 14.91 8.79
CA GLN A 286 -2.18 16.37 8.71
C GLN A 286 -0.85 16.89 9.24
N ASP A 287 -0.41 16.42 10.40
CA ASP A 287 0.89 16.75 10.99
C ASP A 287 2.04 16.34 10.04
N ARG A 288 1.95 15.20 9.35
CA ARG A 288 2.96 14.76 8.36
C ARG A 288 3.06 15.71 7.15
N PHE A 289 1.93 16.25 6.69
CA PHE A 289 1.87 17.20 5.56
C PHE A 289 2.20 18.64 5.97
N GLU A 290 1.91 19.05 7.21
CA GLU A 290 2.19 20.40 7.73
C GLU A 290 3.58 20.52 8.32
N ALA A 291 4.00 19.52 9.08
CA ALA A 291 5.24 19.47 9.82
C ALA A 291 6.22 18.48 9.18
N ALA A 292 6.42 18.57 7.87
CA ALA A 292 7.42 17.81 7.09
C ALA A 292 8.90 18.13 7.47
N SER A 293 9.12 18.48 8.73
CA SER A 293 10.37 18.74 9.44
C SER A 293 10.32 18.31 10.92
N SER A 294 9.19 17.80 11.44
CA SER A 294 9.11 17.26 12.80
C SER A 294 9.58 15.80 12.82
N ARG A 295 10.69 15.58 13.52
CA ARG A 295 11.29 14.25 13.73
C ARG A 295 10.40 13.45 14.68
N SER A 296 9.38 12.77 14.17
CA SER A 296 8.86 11.62 14.90
C SER A 296 9.96 10.55 14.82
N SER A 297 10.54 10.20 15.97
CA SER A 297 11.35 8.98 16.03
C SER A 297 10.39 7.83 15.76
N PRO A 298 10.62 6.99 14.74
CA PRO A 298 9.78 5.82 14.53
C PRO A 298 9.74 5.05 15.85
N ALA A 299 8.55 4.71 16.31
CA ALA A 299 8.43 3.76 17.40
C ALA A 299 9.26 2.53 17.02
N LYS A 300 9.99 1.97 17.99
CA LYS A 300 10.82 0.79 17.75
C LYS A 300 9.89 -0.40 17.50
N GLN A 301 9.42 -0.54 16.26
CA GLN A 301 8.60 -1.65 15.86
C GLN A 301 9.52 -2.88 15.79
N ASN A 302 9.11 -3.96 16.44
CA ASN A 302 9.79 -5.23 16.24
C ASN A 302 9.54 -5.65 14.79
N GLN A 303 10.60 -6.10 14.13
CA GLN A 303 10.51 -6.68 12.78
C GLN A 303 9.45 -7.78 12.75
N MET A 304 8.65 -7.79 11.71
CA MET A 304 7.64 -8.81 11.42
C MET A 304 8.35 -10.10 11.03
N GLU A 305 8.07 -11.19 11.74
CA GLU A 305 8.76 -12.46 11.56
C GLU A 305 8.09 -13.27 10.46
N VAL A 306 8.92 -13.78 9.53
CA VAL A 306 8.49 -14.60 8.39
C VAL A 306 9.34 -15.85 8.35
N HIS A 307 8.71 -17.02 8.35
CA HIS A 307 9.39 -18.31 8.27
C HIS A 307 9.15 -18.96 6.91
N TYR A 308 10.23 -19.25 6.19
CA TYR A 308 10.19 -19.89 4.88
C TYR A 308 10.96 -21.22 4.91
N TYR A 309 10.23 -22.32 4.88
CA TYR A 309 10.78 -23.67 5.00
C TYR A 309 11.15 -24.28 3.65
N ALA A 310 12.19 -25.10 3.63
CA ALA A 310 12.63 -25.82 2.43
C ALA A 310 11.67 -26.92 1.99
N THR A 311 10.75 -27.37 2.86
CA THR A 311 9.83 -28.45 2.52
C THR A 311 8.42 -28.20 3.07
N ARG A 312 7.43 -28.73 2.35
CA ARG A 312 6.03 -28.75 2.80
C ARG A 312 5.86 -29.46 4.14
N ASP A 313 6.59 -30.56 4.37
CA ASP A 313 6.51 -31.32 5.62
C ASP A 313 6.96 -30.51 6.84
N GLU A 314 8.03 -29.72 6.71
CA GLU A 314 8.50 -28.82 7.77
C GLU A 314 7.47 -27.73 8.08
N TYR A 315 6.89 -27.15 7.04
CA TYR A 315 5.79 -26.20 7.16
C TYR A 315 4.59 -26.80 7.88
N GLN A 316 4.10 -27.96 7.41
CA GLN A 316 2.96 -28.67 8.00
C GLN A 316 3.18 -28.98 9.48
N LYS A 317 4.37 -29.48 9.84
CA LYS A 317 4.74 -29.71 11.25
C LYS A 317 4.67 -28.44 12.09
N ARG A 318 5.00 -27.28 11.52
CA ARG A 318 4.96 -26.01 12.25
C ARG A 318 3.54 -25.45 12.39
N VAL A 319 2.71 -25.59 11.35
CA VAL A 319 1.32 -25.08 11.36
C VAL A 319 0.32 -26.05 11.96
N GLN A 320 0.75 -27.28 12.26
CA GLN A 320 -0.07 -28.27 12.96
C GLN A 320 -0.65 -27.70 14.26
N GLY A 321 -1.97 -27.80 14.42
CA GLY A 321 -2.70 -27.28 15.56
C GLY A 321 -3.03 -25.78 15.51
N LYS A 322 -2.58 -25.07 14.45
CA LYS A 322 -2.99 -23.69 14.16
C LYS A 322 -4.17 -23.63 13.20
N VAL A 323 -4.22 -24.58 12.27
CA VAL A 323 -5.28 -24.75 11.28
C VAL A 323 -6.02 -26.08 11.51
N PRO A 324 -7.29 -26.20 11.08
CA PRO A 324 -8.00 -27.48 11.09
C PRO A 324 -7.21 -28.58 10.35
N PRO A 325 -7.20 -29.84 10.81
CA PRO A 325 -6.38 -30.92 10.23
C PRO A 325 -6.63 -31.19 8.75
N ASP A 326 -7.86 -30.98 8.28
CA ASP A 326 -8.27 -31.25 6.89
C ASP A 326 -8.09 -30.03 5.96
N LEU A 327 -7.58 -28.90 6.49
CA LEU A 327 -7.37 -27.69 5.71
C LEU A 327 -5.94 -27.64 5.18
N GLU A 328 -5.78 -27.79 3.87
CA GLU A 328 -4.51 -27.55 3.20
C GLU A 328 -4.29 -26.05 2.95
N THR A 329 -3.19 -25.52 3.48
CA THR A 329 -2.80 -24.11 3.32
C THR A 329 -1.47 -24.00 2.56
N ASN A 330 -1.33 -22.96 1.74
CA ASN A 330 -0.07 -22.65 1.02
C ASN A 330 0.78 -21.60 1.75
N GLY A 331 0.17 -20.90 2.70
CA GLY A 331 0.75 -19.90 3.58
C GLY A 331 -0.15 -19.76 4.81
N LEU A 332 0.37 -19.17 5.87
CA LEU A 332 -0.44 -18.86 7.07
C LEU A 332 0.19 -17.71 7.84
N TYR A 333 -0.52 -16.61 7.99
CA TYR A 333 -0.29 -15.69 9.10
C TYR A 333 -1.01 -16.19 10.36
N TRP A 334 -0.27 -16.29 11.47
CA TRP A 334 -0.84 -16.69 12.75
C TRP A 334 -0.79 -15.57 13.79
N GLU A 335 -1.97 -15.06 14.18
CA GLU A 335 -2.11 -13.88 15.04
C GLU A 335 -1.49 -14.05 16.44
N ASP A 336 -1.45 -15.28 16.98
CA ASP A 336 -0.96 -15.50 18.36
C ASP A 336 0.56 -15.36 18.48
N ASP A 337 1.31 -15.86 17.50
CA ASP A 337 2.77 -15.73 17.48
C ASP A 337 3.27 -14.64 16.53
N ARG A 338 2.38 -14.03 15.74
CA ARG A 338 2.62 -12.91 14.84
C ARG A 338 3.60 -13.25 13.71
N THR A 339 3.63 -14.52 13.33
CA THR A 339 4.55 -15.03 12.32
C THR A 339 3.78 -15.48 11.09
N SER A 340 4.30 -15.14 9.92
CA SER A 340 3.84 -15.68 8.65
C SER A 340 4.69 -16.89 8.26
N TYR A 341 4.03 -17.97 7.88
CA TYR A 341 4.63 -19.26 7.58
C TYR A 341 4.42 -19.60 6.11
N PHE A 342 5.50 -20.02 5.45
CA PHE A 342 5.54 -20.38 4.03
C PHE A 342 6.48 -21.57 3.81
N PHE A 343 6.44 -22.17 2.63
CA PHE A 343 7.41 -23.16 2.20
C PHE A 343 7.76 -22.99 0.73
N ASP A 344 8.93 -23.48 0.34
CA ASP A 344 9.33 -23.58 -1.05
C ASP A 344 8.45 -24.60 -1.79
N ASN A 345 7.64 -24.09 -2.71
CA ASN A 345 6.69 -24.87 -3.49
C ASN A 345 7.04 -24.76 -4.99
N PRO A 346 7.82 -25.73 -5.52
CA PRO A 346 8.25 -25.67 -6.92
C PRO A 346 7.11 -25.89 -7.93
N GLU A 347 5.92 -26.30 -7.49
CA GLU A 347 4.74 -26.46 -8.35
C GLU A 347 3.93 -25.17 -8.49
N LYS A 348 4.23 -24.15 -7.69
CA LYS A 348 3.56 -22.85 -7.73
C LYS A 348 4.56 -21.75 -8.01
N ASP A 349 4.46 -21.19 -9.21
CA ASP A 349 5.21 -19.99 -9.55
C ASP A 349 4.58 -18.75 -8.88
N GLY A 350 5.42 -17.90 -8.31
CA GLY A 350 5.07 -16.55 -7.87
C GLY A 350 4.88 -16.34 -6.37
N PHE A 351 4.58 -15.09 -6.02
CA PHE A 351 4.56 -14.59 -4.63
C PHE A 351 3.15 -14.21 -4.15
N SER A 352 2.09 -14.63 -4.84
CA SER A 352 0.70 -14.27 -4.50
C SER A 352 0.33 -14.62 -3.05
N THR A 353 0.68 -15.82 -2.60
CA THR A 353 0.44 -16.26 -1.21
C THR A 353 1.27 -15.46 -0.21
N LEU A 354 2.48 -15.02 -0.58
CA LEU A 354 3.30 -14.15 0.27
C LEU A 354 2.57 -12.83 0.55
N TYR A 355 2.07 -12.17 -0.48
CA TYR A 355 1.39 -10.89 -0.35
C TYR A 355 0.05 -11.02 0.39
N HIS A 356 -0.71 -12.10 0.17
CA HIS A 356 -1.93 -12.40 0.92
C HIS A 356 -1.68 -12.42 2.43
N GLU A 357 -0.74 -13.25 2.89
CA GLU A 357 -0.47 -13.40 4.32
C GLU A 357 0.25 -12.17 4.90
N ALA A 358 1.11 -11.52 4.10
CA ALA A 358 1.75 -10.27 4.50
C ALA A 358 0.71 -9.16 4.73
N THR A 359 -0.36 -9.08 3.93
CA THR A 359 -1.48 -8.16 4.18
C THR A 359 -2.06 -8.37 5.57
N HIS A 360 -2.40 -9.61 5.92
CA HIS A 360 -2.94 -9.93 7.25
C HIS A 360 -1.96 -9.53 8.35
N GLN A 361 -0.68 -9.88 8.22
CA GLN A 361 0.35 -9.57 9.21
C GLN A 361 0.55 -8.06 9.41
N ILE A 362 0.72 -7.31 8.32
CA ILE A 362 1.00 -5.87 8.37
C ILE A 362 -0.18 -5.13 9.01
N LEU A 363 -1.41 -5.39 8.55
CA LEU A 363 -2.60 -4.71 9.05
C LEU A 363 -2.88 -5.10 10.51
N ASP A 364 -2.71 -6.38 10.87
CA ASP A 364 -2.89 -6.86 12.24
C ASP A 364 -1.92 -6.17 13.22
N LEU A 365 -0.63 -6.10 12.86
CA LEU A 365 0.39 -5.55 13.75
C LEU A 365 0.34 -4.04 13.85
N ALA A 366 -0.05 -3.34 12.78
CA ALA A 366 -0.21 -1.89 12.77
C ALA A 366 -1.28 -1.39 13.75
N THR A 367 -2.28 -2.22 14.10
CA THR A 367 -3.44 -1.77 14.89
C THR A 367 -3.65 -2.50 16.21
N ARG A 368 -2.70 -3.37 16.60
CA ARG A 368 -2.81 -4.22 17.80
C ARG A 368 -3.09 -3.45 19.09
N GLU A 369 -2.43 -2.31 19.28
CA GLU A 369 -2.63 -1.48 20.48
C GLU A 369 -4.05 -0.89 20.56
N ALA A 370 -4.58 -0.44 19.42
CA ALA A 370 -5.95 0.05 19.32
C ALA A 370 -6.95 -1.07 19.64
N ARG A 371 -6.76 -2.27 19.07
CA ARG A 371 -7.62 -3.44 19.35
C ARG A 371 -7.57 -3.87 20.82
N ASN A 372 -6.39 -3.85 21.45
CA ASN A 372 -6.26 -4.13 22.88
C ASN A 372 -7.02 -3.11 23.74
N THR A 373 -7.04 -1.86 23.33
CA THR A 373 -7.78 -0.78 24.00
C THR A 373 -9.29 -0.99 23.84
N ALA A 374 -9.74 -1.28 22.61
CA ALA A 374 -11.14 -1.59 22.29
C ALA A 374 -11.64 -2.83 23.06
N ALA A 375 -10.85 -3.91 23.13
CA ALA A 375 -11.18 -5.12 23.88
C ALA A 375 -11.45 -4.83 25.36
N LYS A 376 -10.59 -4.02 26.00
CA LYS A 376 -10.78 -3.59 27.39
C LYS A 376 -12.05 -2.75 27.56
N ALA A 377 -12.28 -1.79 26.68
CA ALA A 377 -13.49 -0.96 26.70
C ALA A 377 -14.76 -1.82 26.52
N ARG A 378 -14.75 -2.79 25.61
CA ARG A 378 -15.84 -3.75 25.38
C ARG A 378 -16.10 -4.58 26.64
N GLY A 379 -15.04 -5.12 27.26
CA GLY A 379 -15.15 -5.88 28.51
C GLY A 379 -15.75 -5.05 29.66
N LEU A 380 -15.39 -3.77 29.78
CA LEU A 380 -16.01 -2.87 30.75
C LEU A 380 -17.50 -2.67 30.48
N LYS A 381 -17.89 -2.36 29.23
CA LYS A 381 -19.30 -2.13 28.85
C LYS A 381 -20.17 -3.38 29.05
N LEU A 382 -19.62 -4.55 28.73
CA LEU A 382 -20.32 -5.84 28.86
C LEU A 382 -20.17 -6.48 30.25
N ARG A 383 -19.46 -5.84 31.20
CA ARG A 383 -19.16 -6.37 32.53
C ARG A 383 -18.46 -7.76 32.49
N GLN A 384 -17.62 -8.00 31.48
CA GLN A 384 -16.85 -9.23 31.31
C GLN A 384 -15.44 -9.07 31.88
N ARG A 385 -15.01 -10.01 32.75
CA ARG A 385 -13.66 -10.04 33.34
C ARG A 385 -13.12 -11.49 33.36
N PRO A 386 -11.96 -11.76 32.71
CA PRO A 386 -11.15 -10.85 31.90
C PRO A 386 -11.86 -10.44 30.57
N PRO A 387 -11.49 -9.31 29.95
CA PRO A 387 -11.99 -8.96 28.63
C PRO A 387 -11.56 -10.03 27.61
N ALA A 388 -12.48 -10.45 26.75
CA ALA A 388 -12.15 -11.31 25.61
C ALA A 388 -11.23 -10.55 24.64
N ARG A 389 -10.35 -11.29 23.95
CA ARG A 389 -9.53 -10.75 22.84
C ARG A 389 -10.46 -10.17 21.77
N TRP A 390 -10.06 -9.05 21.17
CA TRP A 390 -10.75 -8.53 20.00
C TRP A 390 -10.45 -9.44 18.80
N LYS A 391 -11.51 -10.00 18.19
CA LYS A 391 -11.40 -10.79 16.97
C LYS A 391 -11.87 -9.94 15.79
N LEU A 392 -11.06 -9.87 14.74
CA LEU A 392 -11.39 -9.14 13.52
C LEU A 392 -12.53 -9.83 12.79
N GLY A 393 -13.53 -9.06 12.36
CA GLY A 393 -14.68 -9.57 11.62
C GLY A 393 -15.51 -10.61 12.38
N GLU A 394 -15.49 -10.60 13.72
CA GLU A 394 -16.17 -11.61 14.55
C GLU A 394 -17.67 -11.70 14.25
N LYS A 395 -18.32 -10.56 14.00
CA LYS A 395 -19.78 -10.47 13.84
C LYS A 395 -20.25 -10.05 12.45
N SER A 396 -19.40 -9.40 11.66
CA SER A 396 -19.73 -8.85 10.35
C SER A 396 -18.46 -8.45 9.61
N ASN A 397 -18.60 -8.11 8.32
CA ASN A 397 -17.55 -7.60 7.45
C ASN A 397 -16.31 -8.52 7.35
N PHE A 398 -16.45 -9.81 7.63
CA PHE A 398 -15.29 -10.72 7.53
C PHE A 398 -14.80 -10.83 6.08
N TRP A 399 -15.72 -10.69 5.11
CA TRP A 399 -15.42 -10.75 3.68
C TRP A 399 -14.28 -9.81 3.26
N ILE A 400 -14.15 -8.62 3.86
CA ILE A 400 -13.15 -7.64 3.40
C ILE A 400 -11.75 -7.96 3.93
N LEU A 401 -11.64 -8.70 5.04
CA LEU A 401 -10.34 -9.15 5.54
C LEU A 401 -9.68 -10.10 4.53
N GLU A 402 -10.44 -11.08 4.04
CA GLU A 402 -9.99 -12.00 3.00
C GLU A 402 -9.99 -11.35 1.61
N GLY A 403 -10.97 -10.49 1.34
CA GLY A 403 -11.13 -9.81 0.06
C GLY A 403 -9.95 -8.89 -0.27
N ILE A 404 -9.48 -8.10 0.72
CA ILE A 404 -8.31 -7.23 0.52
C ILE A 404 -7.01 -8.03 0.39
N ALA A 405 -6.85 -9.12 1.14
CA ALA A 405 -5.69 -10.01 1.00
C ALA A 405 -5.68 -10.70 -0.38
N CYS A 406 -6.84 -11.17 -0.86
CA CYS A 406 -6.99 -11.69 -2.22
C CYS A 406 -6.75 -10.63 -3.29
N TYR A 407 -7.11 -9.37 -3.05
CA TYR A 407 -6.78 -8.28 -3.95
C TYR A 407 -5.25 -8.13 -4.10
N PHE A 408 -4.51 -8.22 -2.99
CA PHE A 408 -3.05 -8.14 -3.01
C PHE A 408 -2.33 -9.38 -3.53
N GLU A 409 -3.02 -10.49 -3.79
CA GLU A 409 -2.47 -11.59 -4.59
C GLU A 409 -2.13 -11.17 -6.04
N SER A 410 -2.69 -10.04 -6.50
CA SER A 410 -2.36 -9.43 -7.79
C SER A 410 -1.20 -8.44 -7.74
N PHE A 411 -0.57 -8.28 -6.57
CA PHE A 411 0.62 -7.44 -6.44
C PHE A 411 1.78 -8.08 -7.19
N ASP A 412 2.39 -7.32 -8.10
CA ASP A 412 3.50 -7.79 -8.90
C ASP A 412 4.64 -6.76 -8.92
N ILE A 413 5.85 -7.25 -9.16
CA ILE A 413 7.06 -6.45 -9.27
C ILE A 413 7.81 -6.89 -10.53
N GLU A 414 7.70 -6.10 -11.60
CA GLU A 414 8.38 -6.36 -12.87
C GLU A 414 9.38 -5.24 -13.20
N SER A 415 10.65 -5.60 -13.38
CA SER A 415 11.72 -4.64 -13.75
C SER A 415 11.79 -3.38 -12.85
N GLY A 416 11.43 -3.52 -11.57
CA GLY A 416 11.42 -2.41 -10.60
C GLY A 416 10.13 -1.57 -10.59
N HIS A 417 9.13 -1.94 -11.39
CA HIS A 417 7.79 -1.38 -11.37
C HIS A 417 6.88 -2.27 -10.56
N VAL A 418 6.12 -1.66 -9.65
CA VAL A 418 5.05 -2.35 -8.95
C VAL A 418 3.80 -2.39 -9.84
N SER A 419 2.89 -3.31 -9.65
CA SER A 419 1.52 -3.15 -10.13
C SER A 419 0.58 -3.91 -9.21
N VAL A 420 -0.69 -3.53 -9.17
CA VAL A 420 -1.71 -4.24 -8.40
C VAL A 420 -3.09 -4.00 -9.00
N GLY A 421 -3.95 -5.00 -8.91
CA GLY A 421 -5.30 -4.92 -9.43
C GLY A 421 -5.39 -5.25 -10.92
N ASN A 422 -4.39 -5.90 -11.52
CA ASN A 422 -4.49 -6.32 -12.92
C ASN A 422 -5.73 -7.23 -13.09
N PRO A 423 -6.72 -6.86 -13.93
CA PRO A 423 -7.94 -7.63 -14.15
C PRO A 423 -7.75 -9.08 -14.60
N ASP A 424 -6.61 -9.39 -15.24
CA ASP A 424 -6.26 -10.75 -15.67
C ASP A 424 -5.85 -11.66 -14.50
N ASN A 425 -5.69 -11.11 -13.29
CA ASN A 425 -5.46 -11.93 -12.11
C ASN A 425 -6.65 -12.89 -11.91
N VAL A 426 -6.33 -14.16 -11.63
CA VAL A 426 -7.30 -15.26 -11.48
C VAL A 426 -8.43 -14.94 -10.49
N ARG A 427 -8.19 -14.14 -9.45
CA ARG A 427 -9.22 -13.75 -8.49
C ARG A 427 -10.29 -12.86 -9.13
N PHE A 428 -9.88 -11.89 -9.93
CA PHE A 428 -10.78 -10.91 -10.53
C PHE A 428 -11.46 -11.45 -11.78
N ASP A 429 -10.76 -12.21 -12.62
CA ASP A 429 -11.40 -12.87 -13.76
C ASP A 429 -12.46 -13.87 -13.31
N ILE A 430 -12.22 -14.67 -12.27
CA ILE A 430 -13.25 -15.55 -11.70
C ILE A 430 -14.42 -14.74 -11.10
N ALA A 431 -14.13 -13.63 -10.40
CA ALA A 431 -15.19 -12.77 -9.86
C ALA A 431 -16.08 -12.22 -10.99
N ARG A 432 -15.46 -11.74 -12.07
CA ARG A 432 -16.13 -11.25 -13.27
C ARG A 432 -16.96 -12.33 -13.94
N GLN A 433 -16.39 -13.50 -14.21
CA GLN A 433 -17.07 -14.62 -14.87
C GLN A 433 -18.37 -15.01 -14.16
N ARG A 434 -18.43 -14.90 -12.83
CA ARG A 434 -19.62 -15.21 -12.04
C ARG A 434 -20.70 -14.13 -12.07
N ILE A 435 -20.38 -12.95 -12.56
CA ILE A 435 -21.37 -11.92 -12.84
C ILE A 435 -21.85 -12.02 -14.28
N VAL A 436 -20.96 -12.33 -15.23
CA VAL A 436 -21.26 -12.25 -16.67
C VAL A 436 -21.70 -13.56 -17.32
N ASP A 437 -21.28 -14.72 -16.81
CA ASP A 437 -21.66 -16.03 -17.36
C ASP A 437 -22.84 -16.63 -16.57
N PRO A 438 -24.04 -16.77 -17.18
CA PRO A 438 -25.20 -17.37 -16.53
C PRO A 438 -24.98 -18.79 -15.99
N LYS A 439 -24.04 -19.57 -16.57
CA LYS A 439 -23.75 -20.95 -16.13
C LYS A 439 -22.89 -21.01 -14.87
N PHE A 440 -22.07 -19.99 -14.66
CA PHE A 440 -21.20 -19.87 -13.49
C PHE A 440 -21.70 -18.82 -12.49
N TYR A 441 -22.91 -18.29 -12.72
CA TYR A 441 -23.41 -17.14 -11.98
C TYR A 441 -23.43 -17.38 -10.47
N TYR A 442 -22.80 -16.46 -9.75
CA TYR A 442 -22.86 -16.41 -8.30
C TYR A 442 -22.74 -14.98 -7.82
N TYR A 443 -23.70 -14.56 -7.01
CA TYR A 443 -23.64 -13.28 -6.32
C TYR A 443 -24.41 -13.34 -5.01
N LEU A 444 -23.77 -12.98 -3.91
CA LEU A 444 -24.41 -12.71 -2.64
C LEU A 444 -24.58 -11.19 -2.48
N PRO A 445 -25.79 -10.63 -2.30
CA PRO A 445 -25.97 -9.18 -2.19
C PRO A 445 -25.06 -8.54 -1.13
N ALA A 446 -24.54 -7.34 -1.37
CA ALA A 446 -23.52 -6.72 -0.54
C ALA A 446 -23.95 -6.57 0.93
N GLN A 447 -25.24 -6.33 1.19
CA GLN A 447 -25.79 -6.31 2.55
C GLN A 447 -25.63 -7.66 3.26
N GLN A 448 -25.93 -8.76 2.56
CA GLN A 448 -25.83 -10.12 3.11
C GLN A 448 -24.36 -10.52 3.28
N LEU A 449 -23.52 -10.24 2.28
CA LEU A 449 -22.08 -10.48 2.36
C LEU A 449 -21.45 -9.72 3.55
N SER A 450 -21.79 -8.45 3.72
CA SER A 450 -21.30 -7.61 4.83
C SER A 450 -21.83 -8.04 6.19
N ALA A 451 -22.97 -8.72 6.25
CA ALA A 451 -23.50 -9.25 7.51
C ALA A 451 -22.80 -10.54 7.98
N LEU A 452 -22.02 -11.22 7.14
CA LEU A 452 -21.31 -12.43 7.54
C LEU A 452 -20.15 -12.09 8.48
N GLY A 453 -20.20 -12.66 9.69
CA GLY A 453 -19.07 -12.75 10.60
C GLY A 453 -18.12 -13.89 10.20
N GLN A 454 -17.04 -14.01 10.96
CA GLN A 454 -15.99 -15.00 10.71
C GLN A 454 -16.54 -16.43 10.65
N GLU A 455 -17.36 -16.82 11.63
CA GLU A 455 -17.86 -18.18 11.72
C GLU A 455 -18.79 -18.52 10.56
N GLU A 456 -19.73 -17.63 10.23
CA GLU A 456 -20.66 -17.83 9.12
C GLU A 456 -19.93 -17.87 7.76
N PHE A 457 -18.93 -17.02 7.58
CA PHE A 457 -18.13 -16.99 6.34
C PHE A 457 -17.29 -18.26 6.16
N GLN A 458 -16.57 -18.69 7.21
CA GLN A 458 -15.66 -19.83 7.16
C GLN A 458 -16.38 -21.19 7.02
N HIS A 459 -17.64 -21.28 7.47
CA HIS A 459 -18.44 -22.50 7.32
C HIS A 459 -19.44 -22.42 6.16
N HIS A 460 -19.42 -21.34 5.38
CA HIS A 460 -20.35 -21.18 4.26
C HIS A 460 -20.11 -22.28 3.20
N PRO A 461 -21.17 -22.96 2.70
CA PRO A 461 -21.02 -24.03 1.70
C PRO A 461 -20.40 -23.54 0.38
N GLN A 462 -20.45 -22.23 0.13
CA GLN A 462 -19.88 -21.57 -1.04
C GLN A 462 -18.69 -20.67 -0.65
N ILE A 463 -17.88 -21.08 0.34
CA ILE A 463 -16.73 -20.31 0.81
C ILE A 463 -15.80 -19.88 -0.32
N LYS A 464 -15.44 -20.80 -1.24
CA LYS A 464 -14.61 -20.48 -2.42
C LYS A 464 -15.23 -19.36 -3.24
N GLN A 465 -16.56 -19.30 -3.28
CA GLN A 465 -17.25 -18.28 -3.99
C GLN A 465 -17.16 -16.92 -3.30
N LEU A 466 -17.34 -16.91 -1.98
CA LEU A 466 -17.22 -15.70 -1.16
C LEU A 466 -15.83 -15.07 -1.25
N TYR A 467 -14.75 -15.85 -1.25
CA TYR A 467 -13.38 -15.31 -1.37
C TYR A 467 -13.19 -14.50 -2.66
N THR A 468 -13.54 -15.07 -3.81
CA THR A 468 -13.41 -14.37 -5.09
C THR A 468 -14.43 -13.23 -5.24
N GLN A 469 -15.63 -13.34 -4.66
CA GLN A 469 -16.55 -12.19 -4.64
C GLN A 469 -15.96 -11.06 -3.78
N GLY A 470 -15.39 -11.37 -2.61
CA GLY A 470 -14.71 -10.41 -1.76
C GLY A 470 -13.52 -9.75 -2.46
N ALA A 471 -12.73 -10.52 -3.22
CA ALA A 471 -11.63 -10.00 -4.04
C ALA A 471 -12.14 -9.05 -5.14
N GLY A 472 -13.20 -9.44 -5.86
CA GLY A 472 -13.83 -8.59 -6.88
C GLY A 472 -14.42 -7.32 -6.29
N PHE A 473 -15.04 -7.40 -5.10
CA PHE A 473 -15.64 -6.23 -4.45
C PHE A 473 -14.56 -5.29 -3.88
N ALA A 474 -13.45 -5.82 -3.36
CA ALA A 474 -12.27 -5.03 -3.01
C ALA A 474 -11.69 -4.33 -4.25
N HIS A 475 -11.56 -5.05 -5.36
CA HIS A 475 -11.14 -4.46 -6.64
C HIS A 475 -12.08 -3.34 -7.10
N PHE A 476 -13.40 -3.55 -7.05
CA PHE A 476 -14.40 -2.51 -7.32
C PHE A 476 -14.20 -1.27 -6.46
N LEU A 477 -14.10 -1.42 -5.14
CA LEU A 477 -13.94 -0.26 -4.26
C LEU A 477 -12.61 0.46 -4.47
N MET A 478 -11.56 -0.24 -4.91
CA MET A 478 -10.26 0.35 -5.20
C MET A 478 -10.22 1.13 -6.52
N HIS A 479 -10.99 0.72 -7.54
CA HIS A 479 -10.78 1.14 -8.93
C HIS A 479 -11.99 1.80 -9.62
N TYR A 480 -13.20 1.66 -9.08
CA TYR A 480 -14.40 2.23 -9.70
C TYR A 480 -14.33 3.76 -9.80
N GLU A 481 -14.61 4.31 -10.99
CA GLU A 481 -14.60 5.76 -11.29
C GLU A 481 -13.32 6.45 -10.75
N ASP A 482 -12.15 5.98 -11.19
CA ASP A 482 -10.83 6.45 -10.75
C ASP A 482 -10.62 6.36 -9.22
N GLY A 483 -11.17 5.32 -8.60
CA GLY A 483 -10.99 5.02 -7.18
C GLY A 483 -11.89 5.83 -6.25
N LEU A 484 -13.11 6.19 -6.69
CA LEU A 484 -14.10 6.95 -5.92
C LEU A 484 -14.31 6.41 -4.50
N TYR A 485 -14.37 5.09 -4.35
CA TYR A 485 -14.62 4.41 -3.07
C TYR A 485 -13.36 3.97 -2.32
N ARG A 486 -12.16 4.31 -2.82
CA ARG A 486 -10.90 3.82 -2.27
C ARG A 486 -10.71 4.27 -0.82
N ASP A 487 -10.91 5.55 -0.54
CA ASP A 487 -10.82 6.08 0.82
C ASP A 487 -11.93 5.56 1.73
N ASP A 488 -13.09 5.17 1.18
CA ASP A 488 -14.19 4.56 1.94
C ASP A 488 -13.87 3.12 2.34
N LEU A 489 -13.25 2.34 1.44
CA LEU A 489 -12.73 1.02 1.75
C LEU A 489 -11.64 1.10 2.83
N ILE A 490 -10.70 2.03 2.69
CA ILE A 490 -9.65 2.26 3.69
C ILE A 490 -10.28 2.65 5.03
N THR A 491 -11.33 3.47 5.02
CA THR A 491 -12.08 3.84 6.23
C THR A 491 -12.77 2.63 6.85
N LEU A 492 -13.40 1.76 6.05
CA LEU A 492 -14.02 0.53 6.54
C LEU A 492 -12.97 -0.38 7.20
N LEU A 493 -11.85 -0.64 6.53
CA LEU A 493 -10.73 -1.40 7.07
C LEU A 493 -10.21 -0.76 8.38
N SER A 494 -10.01 0.56 8.39
CA SER A 494 -9.58 1.28 9.59
C SER A 494 -10.55 1.12 10.75
N GLN A 495 -11.86 1.18 10.53
CA GLN A 495 -12.84 1.00 11.61
C GLN A 495 -12.91 -0.45 12.13
N ILE A 496 -12.71 -1.44 11.25
CA ILE A 496 -12.63 -2.86 11.64
C ILE A 496 -11.36 -3.14 12.45
N TYR A 497 -10.22 -2.64 11.98
CA TYR A 497 -8.90 -2.90 12.59
C TYR A 497 -8.58 -1.97 13.77
N ARG A 498 -9.12 -0.75 13.82
CA ARG A 498 -9.00 0.22 14.94
C ARG A 498 -10.39 0.62 15.43
N PRO A 499 -11.10 -0.26 16.16
CA PRO A 499 -12.42 0.06 16.67
C PRO A 499 -12.35 1.24 17.64
N ASP A 500 -13.33 2.14 17.55
CA ASP A 500 -13.49 3.26 18.47
C ASP A 500 -13.87 2.75 19.87
N PRO A 501 -13.07 3.02 20.93
CA PRO A 501 -13.39 2.65 22.31
C PRO A 501 -14.79 3.09 22.77
N ASP A 502 -15.31 4.18 22.23
CA ASP A 502 -16.63 4.72 22.57
C ASP A 502 -17.76 4.02 21.82
N LYS A 503 -17.47 3.34 20.71
CA LYS A 503 -18.45 2.63 19.86
C LYS A 503 -18.20 1.12 19.70
N VAL A 504 -17.44 0.50 20.61
CA VAL A 504 -17.10 -0.95 20.58
C VAL A 504 -18.25 -1.98 20.53
N LEU A 505 -19.51 -1.55 20.53
CA LEU A 505 -20.69 -2.41 20.38
C LEU A 505 -21.37 -2.23 19.02
N GLU A 506 -20.93 -1.26 18.23
CA GLU A 506 -21.40 -0.97 16.88
C GLU A 506 -20.43 -1.59 15.87
N GLU A 507 -20.97 -2.18 14.82
CA GLU A 507 -20.17 -2.68 13.71
C GLU A 507 -20.06 -1.60 12.62
N PRO A 508 -18.89 -1.48 11.96
CA PRO A 508 -18.72 -0.59 10.81
C PRO A 508 -19.71 -0.93 9.69
N SER A 509 -20.18 0.09 8.99
CA SER A 509 -21.16 -0.05 7.90
C SER A 509 -20.69 0.69 6.66
N LEU A 510 -20.50 -0.06 5.56
CA LEU A 510 -20.05 0.52 4.30
C LEU A 510 -21.02 1.60 3.76
N PRO A 511 -22.36 1.40 3.79
CA PRO A 511 -23.29 2.49 3.45
C PRO A 511 -23.20 3.72 4.34
N ALA A 512 -22.91 3.55 5.62
CA ALA A 512 -22.77 4.69 6.53
C ALA A 512 -21.48 5.48 6.25
N ILE A 513 -20.43 4.83 5.76
CA ILE A 513 -19.15 5.45 5.39
C ILE A 513 -19.26 6.13 4.03
N THR A 514 -19.76 5.41 3.03
CA THR A 514 -19.86 5.89 1.64
C THR A 514 -20.99 6.90 1.43
N GLY A 515 -22.04 6.84 2.25
CA GLY A 515 -23.30 7.54 2.00
C GLY A 515 -24.16 6.90 0.91
N VAL A 516 -23.78 5.71 0.44
CA VAL A 516 -24.37 4.99 -0.71
C VAL A 516 -25.11 3.74 -0.23
N SER A 517 -26.32 3.50 -0.71
CA SER A 517 -27.09 2.30 -0.31
C SER A 517 -26.46 1.01 -0.87
N PHE A 518 -26.69 -0.12 -0.18
CA PHE A 518 -26.20 -1.43 -0.66
C PHE A 518 -26.72 -1.75 -2.07
N GLU A 519 -27.96 -1.39 -2.41
CA GLU A 519 -28.55 -1.64 -3.72
C GLU A 519 -27.87 -0.84 -4.84
N LEU A 520 -27.38 0.36 -4.53
CA LEU A 520 -26.59 1.13 -5.50
C LEU A 520 -25.18 0.56 -5.62
N LEU A 521 -24.52 0.19 -4.51
CA LEU A 521 -23.23 -0.49 -4.53
C LEU A 521 -23.28 -1.81 -5.32
N ASP A 522 -24.34 -2.61 -5.13
CA ASP A 522 -24.57 -3.84 -5.90
C ASP A 522 -24.62 -3.54 -7.40
N ARG A 523 -25.40 -2.54 -7.82
CA ARG A 523 -25.50 -2.16 -9.24
C ARG A 523 -24.17 -1.69 -9.81
N GLN A 524 -23.44 -0.83 -9.10
CA GLN A 524 -22.14 -0.32 -9.52
C GLN A 524 -21.10 -1.43 -9.59
N TYR A 525 -21.10 -2.36 -8.63
CA TYR A 525 -20.24 -3.54 -8.67
C TYR A 525 -20.52 -4.40 -9.91
N HIS A 526 -21.81 -4.64 -10.23
CA HIS A 526 -22.19 -5.37 -11.43
C HIS A 526 -21.68 -4.67 -12.70
N THR A 527 -21.87 -3.36 -12.82
CA THR A 527 -21.32 -2.56 -13.93
C THR A 527 -19.80 -2.68 -14.00
N HIS A 528 -19.12 -2.48 -12.87
CA HIS A 528 -17.65 -2.57 -12.79
C HIS A 528 -17.13 -3.92 -13.25
N MET A 529 -17.76 -5.02 -12.83
CA MET A 529 -17.37 -6.37 -13.26
C MET A 529 -17.67 -6.58 -14.75
N GLN A 530 -18.77 -6.07 -15.29
CA GLN A 530 -19.09 -6.19 -16.71
C GLN A 530 -18.10 -5.44 -17.60
N ASP A 531 -17.67 -4.26 -17.15
CA ASP A 531 -16.74 -3.38 -17.86
C ASP A 531 -15.27 -3.68 -17.49
N LEU A 532 -15.03 -4.70 -16.67
CA LEU A 532 -13.70 -5.11 -16.26
C LEU A 532 -12.95 -5.72 -17.45
N ILE A 533 -12.24 -4.85 -18.17
CA ILE A 533 -11.34 -5.14 -19.27
C ILE A 533 -9.91 -5.15 -18.69
N PRO A 534 -8.99 -5.99 -19.21
CA PRO A 534 -7.57 -5.89 -18.86
C PRO A 534 -7.09 -4.43 -18.92
N LEU A 535 -6.37 -3.98 -17.90
CA LEU A 535 -5.67 -2.69 -17.93
C LEU A 535 -4.56 -2.81 -18.99
N THR A 536 -4.89 -2.65 -20.26
CA THR A 536 -3.88 -2.62 -21.31
C THR A 536 -2.98 -1.41 -21.11
N ALA A 537 -1.67 -1.69 -21.06
CA ALA A 537 -0.56 -0.76 -21.27
C ALA A 537 -0.91 0.30 -22.35
N PRO A 538 -0.36 1.53 -22.24
CA PRO A 538 -0.96 2.75 -22.78
C PRO A 538 -1.32 2.64 -24.26
N ILE A 539 -2.50 3.17 -24.58
CA ILE A 539 -2.94 3.41 -25.95
C ILE A 539 -1.91 4.32 -26.60
N GLY A 540 -1.04 3.73 -27.41
CA GLY A 540 -0.21 4.47 -28.35
C GLY A 540 -1.10 5.15 -29.38
N ASN A 541 -1.02 6.47 -29.42
CA ASN A 541 -0.97 7.28 -30.64
C ASN A 541 -0.23 8.57 -30.35
#